data_AF-A0A0E9N681-F1
#
_entry.id   AF-A0A0E9N681-F1
#
_cell.length_a   1.000
_cell.length_b   1.000
_cell.length_c   1.000
_cell.angle_alpha   90.00
_cell.angle_beta   90.00
_cell.angle_gamma   90.00
#
_symmetry.space_group_name_H-M   'P 1'
#
loop_
_entity.id
_entity.type
_entity.pdbx_description
1 polymer ?
#
loop_
_entity_poly.entity_id
_entity_poly.type
_entity_poly.pdbx_seq_one_letter_code
_entity_poly.pdbx_strand_id
1 'polypeptide(L)'
;MIRRVALITGVSLGLLYGIVLFATYQAGIPVMASFLNIYTWFPLIIVPVGAVAWWLRRNLVPVPDLKELLQYAFLAYVVYEVLYAMCTYGLFGLYDRTANDQLIRHLLAQTEAKMAGQQVPKEKLDEIRKLAGSEKGPLTIRKVLLGFGTNLVLDFIKSLFIATITKQTVHPKR
;
A
#
# COMPACT_ATOMS: atom_id res chain seq x y z
N MET A 1 15.65 12.76 -16.00
CA MET A 1 15.49 13.15 -14.58
C MET A 1 14.29 12.47 -13.91
N ILE A 2 13.08 12.62 -14.47
CA ILE A 2 11.82 12.04 -13.95
C ILE A 2 11.93 10.57 -13.53
N ARG A 3 12.46 9.70 -14.41
CA ARG A 3 12.63 8.26 -14.10
C ARG A 3 13.45 8.04 -12.84
N ARG A 4 14.57 8.74 -12.69
CA ARG A 4 15.43 8.64 -11.50
C ARG A 4 14.70 9.07 -10.24
N VAL A 5 13.93 10.16 -10.29
CA VAL A 5 13.12 10.63 -9.15
C VAL A 5 12.04 9.60 -8.82
N ALA A 6 11.34 9.04 -9.81
CA ALA A 6 10.36 7.98 -9.59
C ALA A 6 10.97 6.75 -8.89
N LEU A 7 12.15 6.30 -9.35
CA LEU A 7 12.87 5.19 -8.71
C LEU A 7 13.23 5.53 -7.25
N ILE A 8 13.78 6.71 -6.99
CA ILE A 8 14.13 7.14 -5.64
C ILE A 8 12.88 7.17 -4.75
N THR A 9 11.79 7.79 -5.21
CA THR A 9 10.53 7.85 -4.46
C THR A 9 10.00 6.46 -4.16
N GLY A 10 9.91 5.59 -5.16
CA GLY A 10 9.42 4.22 -4.97
C GLY A 10 10.29 3.41 -4.02
N VAL A 11 11.61 3.47 -4.17
CA VAL A 11 12.56 2.79 -3.28
C VAL A 11 12.46 3.31 -1.84
N SER A 12 12.47 4.63 -1.65
CA SER A 12 12.39 5.22 -0.31
C SER A 12 11.10 4.84 0.40
N LEU A 13 9.96 4.88 -0.29
CA LEU A 13 8.67 4.50 0.29
C LEU A 13 8.57 2.99 0.56
N GLY A 14 9.09 2.16 -0.35
CA GLY A 14 9.09 0.70 -0.18
C GLY A 14 9.98 0.25 0.98
N LEU A 15 11.18 0.84 1.10
CA LEU A 15 12.07 0.59 2.23
C LEU A 15 11.48 1.08 3.55
N LEU A 16 10.87 2.27 3.55
CA LEU A 16 10.20 2.81 4.73
C LEU A 16 9.07 1.87 5.18
N TYR A 17 8.25 1.40 4.23
CA TYR A 17 7.22 0.40 4.51
C TYR A 17 7.83 -0.86 5.14
N GLY A 18 8.88 -1.42 4.54
CA GLY A 18 9.57 -2.59 5.06
C GLY A 18 10.09 -2.39 6.49
N ILE A 19 10.79 -1.28 6.74
CA ILE A 19 11.32 -0.95 8.07
C ILE A 19 10.20 -0.90 9.10
N VAL A 20 9.10 -0.20 8.80
CA VAL A 20 7.96 -0.09 9.73
C VAL A 20 7.25 -1.43 9.91
N LEU A 21 7.10 -2.23 8.84
CA LEU A 21 6.51 -3.56 8.91
C LEU A 21 7.30 -4.46 9.87
N PHE A 22 8.62 -4.55 9.71
CA PHE A 22 9.47 -5.37 10.57
C PHE A 22 9.56 -4.80 12.00
N ALA A 23 9.64 -3.48 12.18
CA ALA A 23 9.65 -2.86 13.50
C ALA A 23 8.35 -3.11 14.27
N THR A 24 7.20 -2.98 13.60
CA THR A 24 5.89 -3.24 14.22
C THR A 24 5.64 -4.72 14.48
N TYR A 25 6.17 -5.61 13.64
CA TYR A 25 6.20 -7.04 13.93
C TYR A 25 6.99 -7.35 15.22
N GLN A 26 8.18 -6.78 15.39
CA GLN A 26 8.99 -6.96 16.60
C GLN A 26 8.30 -6.38 17.86
N ALA A 27 7.50 -5.33 17.71
CA ALA A 27 6.68 -4.77 18.78
C ALA A 27 5.43 -5.61 19.11
N GLY A 28 5.14 -6.66 18.33
CA GLY A 28 4.05 -7.60 18.55
C GLY A 28 2.86 -7.45 17.60
N ILE A 29 2.08 -8.54 17.47
CA ILE A 29 0.94 -8.65 16.56
C ILE A 29 -0.09 -7.51 16.69
N PRO A 30 -0.47 -7.03 17.89
CA PRO A 30 -1.42 -5.92 18.00
C PRO A 30 -0.92 -4.60 17.38
N VAL A 31 0.37 -4.32 17.52
CA VAL A 31 1.00 -3.12 16.94
C VAL A 31 1.07 -3.24 15.42
N MET A 32 1.50 -4.39 14.91
CA MET A 32 1.50 -4.68 13.48
C MET A 32 0.09 -4.60 12.87
N ALA A 33 -0.92 -5.15 13.54
CA ALA A 33 -2.31 -5.08 13.10
C ALA A 33 -2.83 -3.64 13.02
N SER A 34 -2.45 -2.80 13.98
CA SER A 34 -2.79 -1.38 13.99
C SER A 34 -2.11 -0.63 12.84
N PHE A 35 -0.83 -0.88 12.61
CA PHE A 35 -0.09 -0.32 11.48
C PHE A 35 -0.73 -0.71 10.14
N LEU A 36 -1.00 -2.00 9.91
CA LEU A 36 -1.60 -2.48 8.66
C LEU A 36 -3.01 -1.94 8.42
N ASN A 37 -3.81 -1.77 9.48
CA ASN A 37 -5.11 -1.10 9.38
C ASN A 37 -4.94 0.36 8.94
N ILE A 38 -4.07 1.12 9.60
CA ILE A 38 -3.80 2.52 9.22
C ILE A 38 -3.29 2.58 7.78
N TYR A 39 -2.38 1.68 7.41
CA TYR A 39 -1.80 1.60 6.07
C TYR A 39 -2.86 1.29 5.00
N THR A 40 -3.85 0.46 5.31
CA THR A 40 -4.93 0.08 4.38
C THR A 40 -5.92 1.23 4.16
N TRP A 41 -6.29 1.94 5.22
CA TRP A 41 -7.35 2.95 5.17
C TRP A 41 -6.86 4.36 4.87
N PHE A 42 -5.62 4.68 5.25
CA PHE A 42 -5.07 6.00 5.05
C PHE A 42 -4.23 6.05 3.76
N PRO A 43 -4.36 7.10 2.93
CA PRO A 43 -3.64 7.22 1.65
C PRO A 43 -2.15 7.57 1.84
N LEU A 44 -1.43 6.83 2.68
CA LEU A 44 -0.04 7.11 3.12
C LEU A 44 0.95 7.20 1.96
N ILE A 45 0.71 6.49 0.85
CA ILE A 45 1.58 6.50 -0.33
C ILE A 45 1.17 7.57 -1.34
N ILE A 46 -0.13 7.85 -1.48
CA ILE A 46 -0.64 8.87 -2.41
C ILE A 46 -0.10 10.26 -2.06
N VAL A 47 -0.08 10.61 -0.77
CA VAL A 47 0.38 11.92 -0.30
C VAL A 47 1.84 12.21 -0.69
N PRO A 48 2.85 11.39 -0.33
CA PRO A 48 4.24 11.65 -0.69
C PRO A 48 4.50 11.56 -2.19
N VAL A 49 3.86 10.62 -2.91
CA VAL A 49 4.00 10.54 -4.39
C VAL A 49 3.46 11.81 -5.03
N GLY A 50 2.29 12.29 -4.60
CA GLY A 50 1.68 13.53 -5.07
C GLY A 50 2.50 14.78 -4.72
N ALA A 51 3.06 14.86 -3.51
CA ALA A 51 3.91 15.96 -3.09
C ALA A 51 5.16 16.10 -3.98
N VAL A 52 5.80 14.98 -4.32
CA VAL A 52 6.95 14.98 -5.23
C VAL A 52 6.53 15.26 -6.68
N ALA A 53 5.37 14.76 -7.14
CA ALA A 53 4.83 15.13 -8.46
C ALA A 53 4.64 16.66 -8.57
N TRP A 54 4.06 17.27 -7.55
CA TRP A 54 3.89 18.71 -7.45
C TRP A 54 5.22 19.46 -7.41
N TRP A 55 6.20 18.95 -6.66
CA TRP A 55 7.55 19.50 -6.64
C TRP A 55 8.21 19.43 -8.04
N LEU A 56 8.09 18.31 -8.75
CA LEU A 56 8.60 18.16 -10.12
C LEU A 56 7.97 19.18 -11.08
N ARG A 57 6.65 19.40 -10.97
CA ARG A 57 5.93 20.39 -11.78
C ARG A 57 6.41 21.82 -11.53
N ARG A 58 6.84 22.15 -10.30
CA ARG A 58 7.29 23.51 -9.95
C ARG A 58 8.76 23.78 -10.24
N ASN A 59 9.60 22.75 -10.21
CA ASN A 59 11.06 22.92 -10.18
C ASN A 59 11.78 22.44 -11.45
N LEU A 60 11.08 21.76 -12.37
CA LEU A 60 11.67 21.33 -13.64
C LEU A 60 11.34 22.28 -14.79
N VAL A 61 12.35 22.54 -15.62
CA VAL A 61 12.25 23.25 -16.90
C VAL A 61 12.84 22.32 -17.98
N PRO A 62 12.10 21.98 -19.05
CA PRO A 62 10.71 22.34 -19.33
C PRO A 62 9.74 21.74 -18.30
N VAL A 63 8.57 22.38 -18.16
CA VAL A 63 7.59 22.00 -17.14
C VAL A 63 6.92 20.67 -17.52
N PRO A 64 6.97 19.63 -16.67
CA PRO A 64 6.54 18.28 -17.03
C PRO A 64 5.11 18.20 -17.54
N ASP A 65 4.88 17.49 -18.64
CA ASP A 65 3.55 17.29 -19.20
C ASP A 65 2.74 16.20 -18.46
N LEU A 66 1.50 15.94 -18.90
CA LEU A 66 0.66 14.91 -18.26
C LEU A 66 1.30 13.52 -18.30
N LYS A 67 1.91 13.19 -19.45
CA LYS A 67 2.49 11.88 -19.70
C LYS A 67 3.70 11.67 -18.79
N GLU A 68 4.53 12.69 -18.64
CA GLU A 68 5.70 12.69 -17.77
C GLU A 68 5.33 12.56 -16.29
N LEU A 69 4.29 13.28 -15.83
CA LEU A 69 3.78 13.16 -14.47
C LEU A 69 3.14 11.79 -14.21
N LEU A 70 2.41 11.24 -15.19
CA LEU A 70 1.84 9.90 -15.10
C LEU A 70 2.92 8.83 -15.06
N GLN A 71 3.94 8.94 -15.93
CA GLN A 71 5.09 8.04 -15.93
C GLN A 71 5.85 8.10 -14.62
N TYR A 72 6.05 9.30 -14.06
CA TYR A 72 6.63 9.48 -12.74
C TYR A 72 5.84 8.71 -11.67
N ALA A 73 4.56 9.02 -11.52
CA ALA A 73 3.73 8.49 -10.44
C ALA A 73 3.60 6.97 -10.57
N PHE A 74 3.29 6.48 -11.76
CA PHE A 74 3.11 5.04 -11.98
C PHE A 74 4.39 4.24 -11.77
N LEU A 75 5.54 4.74 -12.26
CA LEU A 75 6.81 4.06 -12.03
C LEU A 75 7.19 4.05 -10.54
N ALA A 76 6.91 5.13 -9.80
CA ALA A 76 7.12 5.17 -8.36
C ALA A 76 6.28 4.10 -7.63
N TYR A 77 5.00 3.95 -8.00
CA TYR A 77 4.14 2.90 -7.47
C TYR A 77 4.61 1.49 -7.84
N VAL A 78 5.02 1.25 -9.09
CA VAL A 78 5.52 -0.07 -9.50
C VAL A 78 6.70 -0.50 -8.65
N VAL A 79 7.69 0.40 -8.45
CA VAL A 79 8.87 0.10 -7.62
C VAL A 79 8.48 -0.09 -6.16
N TYR A 80 7.58 0.76 -5.66
CA TYR A 80 7.02 0.63 -4.32
C TYR A 80 6.36 -0.74 -4.11
N GLU A 81 5.47 -1.16 -5.01
CA GLU A 81 4.72 -2.42 -4.93
C GLU A 81 5.63 -3.65 -5.01
N VAL A 82 6.72 -3.58 -5.78
CA VAL A 82 7.71 -4.66 -5.82
C VAL A 82 8.36 -4.83 -4.44
N LEU A 83 8.79 -3.74 -3.81
CA LEU A 83 9.39 -3.78 -2.47
C LEU A 83 8.37 -4.16 -1.40
N TYR A 84 7.15 -3.63 -1.49
CA TYR A 84 6.03 -4.03 -0.63
C TYR A 84 5.83 -5.56 -0.70
N ALA A 85 5.65 -6.11 -1.90
CA ALA A 85 5.47 -7.54 -2.12
C ALA A 85 6.65 -8.36 -1.57
N MET A 86 7.89 -7.91 -1.79
CA MET A 86 9.09 -8.54 -1.27
C MET A 86 9.13 -8.53 0.27
N CYS A 87 8.85 -7.40 0.91
CA CYS A 87 8.85 -7.29 2.37
C CYS A 87 7.74 -8.12 3.00
N THR A 88 6.53 -8.07 2.44
CA THR A 88 5.37 -8.82 2.93
C THR A 88 5.58 -10.32 2.76
N TYR A 89 6.07 -10.78 1.60
CA TYR A 89 6.44 -12.18 1.40
C TYR A 89 7.63 -12.59 2.27
N GLY A 90 8.62 -11.71 2.41
CA GLY A 90 9.78 -11.92 3.26
C GLY A 90 9.38 -12.16 4.71
N LEU A 91 8.47 -11.37 5.26
CA LEU A 91 7.98 -11.57 6.62
C LEU A 91 7.06 -12.79 6.74
N PHE A 92 5.96 -12.83 5.99
CA PHE A 92 4.88 -13.81 6.19
C PHE A 92 5.08 -15.15 5.47
N GLY A 93 5.96 -15.21 4.48
CA GLY A 93 6.25 -16.41 3.70
C GLY A 93 7.58 -17.07 4.06
N LEU A 94 8.59 -16.28 4.47
CA LEU A 94 9.95 -16.76 4.70
C LEU A 94 10.38 -16.68 6.18
N TYR A 95 10.27 -15.50 6.81
CA TYR A 95 10.81 -15.25 8.14
C TYR A 95 9.95 -15.85 9.27
N ASP A 96 8.67 -15.50 9.33
CA ASP A 96 7.71 -16.05 10.29
C ASP A 96 6.40 -16.39 9.60
N ARG A 97 6.30 -17.67 9.22
CA ARG A 97 5.12 -18.23 8.55
C ARG A 97 3.88 -18.26 9.43
N THR A 98 4.03 -18.16 10.75
CA THR A 98 2.91 -18.18 11.70
C THR A 98 2.38 -16.77 11.98
N ALA A 99 3.18 -15.73 11.73
CA ALA A 99 2.79 -14.34 11.93
C ALA A 99 1.52 -13.96 11.18
N ASN A 100 1.33 -14.48 9.96
CA ASN A 100 0.13 -14.23 9.15
C ASN A 100 -1.13 -14.79 9.84
N ASP A 101 -1.05 -16.03 10.33
CA ASP A 101 -2.17 -16.66 11.04
C ASP A 101 -2.51 -15.94 12.35
N GLN A 102 -1.49 -15.53 13.09
CA GLN A 102 -1.67 -14.76 14.33
C GLN A 102 -2.31 -13.39 14.04
N LEU A 103 -1.85 -12.71 12.99
CA LEU A 103 -2.40 -11.44 12.53
C LEU A 103 -3.87 -11.58 12.12
N ILE A 104 -4.20 -12.57 11.29
CA ILE A 104 -5.58 -12.82 10.84
C ILE A 104 -6.49 -13.11 12.03
N ARG A 105 -6.05 -13.95 12.99
CA ARG A 105 -6.80 -14.23 14.22
C ARG A 105 -7.03 -12.96 15.05
N HIS A 106 -6.01 -12.11 15.17
CA HIS A 106 -6.13 -10.86 15.91
C HIS A 106 -7.12 -9.89 15.23
N LEU A 107 -7.02 -9.71 13.92
CA LEU A 107 -7.92 -8.86 13.14
C LEU A 107 -9.36 -9.37 13.15
N LEU A 108 -9.55 -10.69 13.08
CA LEU A 108 -10.86 -11.32 13.26
C LEU A 108 -11.44 -10.98 14.63
N ALA A 109 -10.70 -11.22 15.71
CA ALA A 109 -11.17 -10.95 17.07
C ALA A 109 -11.55 -9.46 17.26
N GLN A 110 -10.76 -8.54 16.69
CA GLN A 110 -11.10 -7.12 16.69
C GLN A 110 -12.38 -6.82 15.91
N THR A 111 -12.55 -7.42 14.74
CA THR A 111 -13.77 -7.24 13.93
C THR A 111 -14.99 -7.81 14.65
N GLU A 112 -14.88 -9.00 15.24
CA GLU A 112 -15.94 -9.62 16.03
C GLU A 112 -16.34 -8.76 17.23
N ALA A 113 -15.37 -8.19 17.97
CA ALA A 113 -15.64 -7.28 19.08
C ALA A 113 -16.36 -6.00 18.63
N LYS A 114 -15.95 -5.40 17.50
CA LYS A 114 -16.63 -4.23 16.92
C LYS A 114 -18.05 -4.56 16.46
N MET A 115 -18.25 -5.73 15.86
CA MET A 115 -19.55 -6.21 15.39
C MET A 115 -20.45 -6.75 16.50
N ALA A 116 -19.94 -7.07 17.68
CA ALA A 116 -20.78 -7.38 18.84
C ALA A 116 -21.41 -6.12 19.44
N GLY A 117 -20.74 -4.97 19.31
CA GLY A 117 -21.26 -3.67 19.77
C GLY A 117 -22.26 -3.01 18.82
N GLN A 118 -22.36 -3.50 17.58
CA GLN A 118 -23.34 -3.06 16.58
C GLN A 118 -24.27 -4.26 16.36
N GLN A 119 -25.60 -4.12 16.29
CA GLN A 119 -26.51 -5.28 16.15
C GLN A 119 -26.42 -5.93 14.74
N VAL A 120 -25.24 -6.39 14.34
CA VAL A 120 -24.95 -6.94 13.00
C VAL A 120 -25.50 -8.36 12.93
N PRO A 121 -26.17 -8.76 11.82
CA PRO A 121 -26.68 -10.11 11.64
C PRO A 121 -25.59 -11.17 11.80
N LYS A 122 -25.91 -12.25 12.53
CA LYS A 122 -24.97 -13.37 12.78
C LYS A 122 -24.46 -14.02 11.50
N GLU A 123 -25.23 -13.98 10.41
CA GLU A 123 -24.80 -14.50 9.10
C GLU A 123 -23.54 -13.80 8.56
N LYS A 124 -23.41 -12.48 8.76
CA LYS A 124 -22.22 -11.73 8.32
C LYS A 124 -20.96 -12.10 9.12
N LEU A 125 -21.14 -12.41 10.41
CA LEU A 125 -20.07 -12.89 11.28
C LEU A 125 -19.54 -14.25 10.80
N ASP A 126 -20.43 -15.16 10.40
CA ASP A 126 -20.04 -16.48 9.91
C ASP A 126 -19.37 -16.43 8.53
N GLU A 127 -19.79 -15.51 7.66
CA GLU A 127 -19.10 -15.25 6.38
C GLU A 127 -17.67 -14.74 6.59
N ILE A 128 -17.48 -13.78 7.51
CA ILE A 128 -16.15 -13.23 7.83
C ILE A 128 -15.24 -14.31 8.41
N ARG A 129 -15.77 -15.18 9.28
CA ARG A 129 -15.04 -16.33 9.83
C ARG A 129 -14.65 -17.33 8.75
N LYS A 130 -15.52 -17.61 7.78
CA LYS A 130 -15.23 -18.49 6.64
C LYS A 130 -14.14 -17.91 5.74
N LEU A 131 -14.23 -16.63 5.40
CA LEU A 131 -13.24 -15.91 4.59
C LEU A 131 -11.85 -15.91 5.24
N ALA A 132 -11.78 -15.58 6.53
CA ALA A 132 -10.51 -15.63 7.24
C ALA A 132 -10.00 -17.07 7.44
N GLY A 133 -10.91 -18.05 7.51
CA GLY A 133 -10.58 -19.48 7.49
C GLY A 133 -9.92 -19.91 6.18
N SER A 134 -10.36 -19.40 5.03
CA SER A 134 -9.75 -19.66 3.72
C SER A 134 -8.42 -18.93 3.48
N GLU A 135 -8.15 -17.88 4.24
CA GLU A 135 -6.90 -17.12 4.19
C GLU A 135 -5.81 -17.64 5.16
N LYS A 136 -6.11 -18.69 5.93
CA LYS A 136 -5.15 -19.33 6.84
C LYS A 136 -3.96 -19.93 6.10
N GLY A 137 -2.83 -19.92 6.78
CA GLY A 137 -1.56 -20.48 6.34
C GLY A 137 -0.55 -19.42 5.90
N PRO A 138 0.67 -19.88 5.56
CA PRO A 138 1.73 -18.99 5.12
C PRO A 138 1.33 -18.28 3.83
N LEU A 139 1.79 -17.03 3.71
CA LEU A 139 1.59 -16.26 2.49
C LEU A 139 2.36 -16.91 1.34
N THR A 140 1.65 -17.32 0.28
CA THR A 140 2.28 -17.96 -0.88
C THR A 140 2.64 -16.94 -1.95
N ILE A 141 3.67 -17.22 -2.73
CA ILE A 141 4.10 -16.34 -3.83
C ILE A 141 2.98 -16.09 -4.85
N ARG A 142 2.10 -17.08 -5.09
CA ARG A 142 0.94 -16.92 -5.98
C ARG A 142 -0.04 -15.88 -5.45
N LYS A 143 -0.37 -15.93 -4.16
CA LYS A 143 -1.23 -14.93 -3.51
C LYS A 143 -0.60 -13.53 -3.58
N VAL A 144 0.71 -13.44 -3.32
CA VAL A 144 1.46 -12.17 -3.42
C VAL A 144 1.41 -11.60 -4.84
N LEU A 145 1.65 -12.42 -5.87
CA LEU A 145 1.62 -11.97 -7.27
C LEU A 145 0.22 -11.53 -7.73
N LEU A 146 -0.83 -12.23 -7.28
CA LEU A 146 -2.21 -11.82 -7.56
C LEU A 146 -2.56 -10.49 -6.89
N GLY A 147 -2.15 -10.33 -5.63
CA GLY A 147 -2.30 -9.07 -4.89
C GLY A 147 -1.56 -7.93 -5.57
N PHE A 148 -0.29 -8.16 -5.94
CA PHE A 148 0.55 -7.22 -6.68
C PHE A 148 -0.11 -6.78 -7.99
N GLY A 149 -0.60 -7.71 -8.82
CA GLY A 149 -1.28 -7.38 -10.07
C GLY A 149 -2.54 -6.54 -9.87
N THR A 150 -3.33 -6.86 -8.84
CA THR A 150 -4.54 -6.10 -8.48
C THR A 150 -4.18 -4.68 -8.00
N ASN A 151 -3.15 -4.57 -7.16
CA ASN A 151 -2.66 -3.29 -6.66
C ASN A 151 -2.13 -2.40 -7.78
N LEU A 152 -1.39 -2.97 -8.75
CA LEU A 152 -0.89 -2.21 -9.89
C LEU A 152 -1.99 -1.54 -10.72
N VAL A 153 -3.15 -2.19 -10.87
CA VAL A 153 -4.30 -1.57 -11.56
C VAL A 153 -4.82 -0.37 -10.76
N LEU A 154 -4.96 -0.52 -9.45
CA LEU A 154 -5.37 0.58 -8.57
C LEU A 154 -4.35 1.71 -8.56
N ASP A 155 -3.06 1.39 -8.57
CA ASP A 155 -1.98 2.35 -8.58
C ASP A 155 -1.88 3.10 -9.90
N PHE A 156 -2.23 2.48 -11.01
CA PHE A 156 -2.40 3.19 -12.27
C PHE A 156 -3.51 4.25 -12.17
N ILE A 157 -4.66 3.93 -11.56
CA ILE A 157 -5.76 4.88 -11.33
C ILE A 157 -5.29 6.02 -10.40
N LYS A 158 -4.61 5.70 -9.29
CA LYS A 158 -4.02 6.71 -8.39
C LYS A 158 -3.02 7.61 -9.13
N SER A 159 -2.23 7.04 -10.02
CA SER A 159 -1.25 7.78 -10.82
C SER A 159 -1.92 8.73 -11.82
N LEU A 160 -3.01 8.31 -12.45
CA LEU A 160 -3.83 9.17 -13.30
C LEU A 160 -4.42 10.35 -12.51
N PHE A 161 -4.94 10.08 -11.31
CA PHE A 161 -5.46 11.11 -10.42
C PHE A 161 -4.38 12.13 -10.04
N ILE A 162 -3.22 11.65 -9.57
CA ILE A 162 -2.06 12.50 -9.22
C ILE A 162 -1.60 13.33 -10.41
N ALA A 163 -1.41 12.71 -11.58
CA ALA A 163 -0.92 13.41 -12.76
C ALA A 163 -1.91 14.49 -13.24
N THR A 164 -3.21 14.18 -13.23
CA THR A 164 -4.27 15.10 -13.66
C THR A 164 -4.36 16.33 -12.76
N ILE A 165 -4.40 16.12 -11.44
CA ILE A 165 -4.45 17.21 -10.47
C ILE A 165 -3.17 18.04 -10.54
N THR A 166 -2.02 17.39 -10.55
CA THR A 166 -0.72 18.07 -10.56
C THR A 166 -0.56 18.95 -11.79
N LYS A 167 -1.03 18.51 -12.97
CA LYS A 167 -1.01 19.31 -14.20
C LYS A 167 -1.76 20.63 -14.04
N GLN A 168 -2.85 20.66 -13.28
CA GLN A 168 -3.67 21.85 -13.06
C GLN A 168 -3.03 22.87 -12.10
N THR A 169 -2.02 22.47 -11.30
CA THR A 169 -1.47 23.33 -10.23
C THR A 169 -0.54 24.45 -10.69
N VAL A 170 -0.08 24.44 -11.94
CA VAL A 170 0.77 25.49 -12.51
C VAL A 170 0.16 25.94 -13.83
N HIS A 171 -0.55 27.07 -13.81
CA HIS A 171 -0.88 27.81 -15.03
C HIS A 171 0.43 28.33 -15.63
N PRO A 172 0.70 28.10 -16.93
CA PRO A 172 1.76 28.82 -17.60
C PRO A 172 1.46 30.30 -17.42
N LYS A 173 2.42 31.07 -16.86
CA LYS A 173 2.35 32.53 -16.93
C LYS A 173 2.20 32.86 -18.42
N ARG A 174 1.02 33.39 -18.78
CA ARG A 174 0.79 33.97 -20.10
C ARG A 174 1.70 35.18 -20.27
#